data_AF-X1RDR4-F1
#
_entry.id   AF-X1RDR4-F1
#
_cell.length_a   1.000
_cell.length_b   1.000
_cell.length_c   1.000
_cell.angle_alpha   90.00
_cell.angle_beta   90.00
_cell.angle_gamma   90.00
#
_symmetry.space_group_name_H-M   'P 1'
#
loop_
_entity.id
_entity.type
_entity.pdbx_description
1 polymer ?
#
loop_
_entity_poly.entity_id
_entity_poly.type
_entity_poly.pdbx_seq_one_letter_code
_entity_poly.pdbx_strand_id
1 'polypeptide(L)'
;GAGIVIKGEIYHGSYGGAGDFGHIIIDKDGPFCYCGKRGCLETFSSDQFIINKIKEALSNQQETIIKDFLEKKGDLNSISVDTVLKAAHKGDTISKNIFQEVGKNLAMGIVNLISLFDP
;
A
#
# COMPACT_ATOMS: atom_id res chain seq x y z
N GLY A 1 2.55 -9.74 0.15
CA GLY A 1 2.63 -11.01 -0.58
C GLY A 1 1.27 -11.64 -0.70
N ALA A 2 1.20 -12.84 -1.29
CA ALA A 2 -0.01 -13.65 -1.44
C ALA A 2 0.28 -15.11 -1.09
N GLY A 3 -0.69 -15.82 -0.51
CA GLY A 3 -0.64 -17.27 -0.36
C GLY A 3 -1.31 -17.94 -1.56
N ILE A 4 -0.69 -18.96 -2.12
CA ILE A 4 -1.25 -19.72 -3.26
C ILE A 4 -1.61 -21.11 -2.75
N VAL A 5 -2.86 -21.53 -2.98
CA VAL A 5 -3.34 -22.89 -2.67
C VAL A 5 -3.81 -23.54 -3.96
N ILE A 6 -3.25 -24.70 -4.29
CA ILE A 6 -3.61 -25.47 -5.48
C ILE A 6 -3.97 -26.87 -5.04
N LYS A 7 -5.21 -27.31 -5.35
CA LYS A 7 -5.74 -28.63 -4.97
C LYS A 7 -5.67 -28.91 -3.46
N GLY A 8 -5.95 -27.89 -2.64
CA GLY A 8 -5.97 -27.99 -1.18
C GLY A 8 -4.59 -27.88 -0.50
N GLU A 9 -3.51 -27.80 -1.27
CA GLU A 9 -2.14 -27.73 -0.77
C GLU A 9 -1.52 -26.34 -0.98
N ILE A 10 -0.72 -25.88 -0.03
CA ILE A 10 0.02 -24.62 -0.17
C ILE A 10 1.09 -24.79 -1.25
N TYR A 11 1.04 -23.94 -2.27
CA TYR A 11 2.02 -23.93 -3.34
C TYR A 11 3.18 -22.99 -3.00
N HIS A 12 4.34 -23.58 -2.77
CA HIS A 12 5.57 -22.87 -2.41
C HIS A 12 6.47 -22.51 -3.60
N GLY A 13 6.27 -23.16 -4.75
CA GLY A 13 7.18 -23.08 -5.91
C GLY A 13 8.54 -23.77 -5.66
N SER A 14 9.42 -23.75 -6.67
CA SER A 14 10.66 -24.54 -6.66
C SER A 14 11.67 -24.15 -5.56
N TYR A 15 11.61 -22.91 -5.07
CA TYR A 15 12.53 -22.35 -4.07
C TYR A 15 11.82 -21.73 -2.87
N GLY A 16 10.52 -22.00 -2.69
CA GLY A 16 9.75 -21.44 -1.56
C GLY A 16 9.28 -19.99 -1.73
N GLY A 17 9.61 -19.32 -2.85
CA GLY A 17 9.27 -17.92 -3.10
C GLY A 17 7.97 -17.68 -3.87
N ALA A 18 7.16 -18.73 -4.13
CA ALA A 18 5.88 -18.50 -4.81
C ALA A 18 4.96 -17.62 -3.94
N GLY A 19 4.23 -16.72 -4.59
CA GLY A 19 3.35 -15.79 -3.90
C GLY A 19 4.01 -14.49 -3.45
N ASP A 20 5.26 -14.23 -3.86
CA ASP A 20 5.93 -12.92 -3.65
C ASP A 20 5.36 -11.80 -4.55
N PHE A 21 4.04 -11.66 -4.49
CA PHE A 21 3.23 -10.86 -5.41
C PHE A 21 3.33 -9.35 -5.16
N GLY A 22 3.92 -8.95 -4.03
CA GLY A 22 4.23 -7.55 -3.77
C GLY A 22 5.28 -6.99 -4.75
N HIS A 23 6.11 -7.88 -5.33
CA HIS A 23 7.20 -7.51 -6.23
C HIS A 23 6.88 -7.68 -7.72
N ILE A 24 5.62 -7.91 -8.09
CA ILE A 24 5.18 -7.79 -9.50
C ILE A 24 5.29 -6.33 -9.93
N ILE A 25 5.62 -6.09 -11.20
CA ILE A 25 5.68 -4.73 -11.75
C ILE A 25 4.27 -4.33 -12.22
N ILE A 26 3.73 -3.25 -11.67
CA ILE A 26 2.46 -2.65 -12.11
C ILE A 26 2.65 -1.31 -12.84
N ASP A 27 3.80 -0.67 -12.66
CA ASP A 27 4.17 0.56 -13.36
C ASP A 27 5.67 0.56 -13.66
N LYS A 28 6.04 0.41 -14.94
CA LYS A 28 7.45 0.36 -15.36
C LYS A 28 8.25 1.63 -15.02
N ASP A 29 7.58 2.78 -14.89
CA ASP A 29 8.20 4.07 -14.59
C ASP A 29 8.04 4.44 -13.10
N GLY A 30 7.52 3.51 -12.30
CA GLY A 30 7.21 3.70 -10.90
C GLY A 30 8.43 3.83 -9.96
N PRO A 31 8.16 3.96 -8.65
CA PRO A 31 9.20 4.10 -7.63
C PRO A 31 10.13 2.89 -7.57
N PHE A 32 11.35 3.10 -7.07
CA PHE A 32 12.25 2.01 -6.73
C PHE A 32 11.69 1.20 -5.55
N CYS A 33 11.76 -0.12 -5.67
CA CYS A 33 11.50 -1.06 -4.60
C CYS A 33 12.81 -1.50 -3.96
N TYR A 34 12.78 -1.85 -2.67
CA TYR A 34 13.95 -2.37 -1.97
C TYR A 34 14.46 -3.69 -2.58
N CYS A 35 13.62 -4.43 -3.31
CA CYS A 35 14.01 -5.65 -4.01
C CYS A 35 14.93 -5.39 -5.23
N GLY A 36 15.25 -4.13 -5.54
CA GLY A 36 16.11 -3.70 -6.65
C GLY A 36 15.38 -3.41 -7.97
N LYS A 37 14.07 -3.68 -8.05
CA LYS A 37 13.23 -3.38 -9.23
C LYS A 37 12.59 -1.99 -9.13
N ARG A 38 11.92 -1.57 -10.20
CA ARG A 38 11.00 -0.41 -10.22
C ARG A 38 9.57 -0.86 -10.40
N GLY A 39 8.65 -0.13 -9.80
CA GLY A 39 7.23 -0.31 -10.09
C GLY A 39 6.56 -1.47 -9.39
N CYS A 40 7.17 -2.01 -8.33
CA CYS A 40 6.59 -3.13 -7.60
C CYS A 40 5.26 -2.72 -6.98
N LEU A 41 4.23 -3.57 -7.03
CA LEU A 41 2.92 -3.33 -6.42
C LEU A 41 3.01 -2.77 -4.99
N GLU A 42 3.92 -3.33 -4.18
CA GLU A 42 4.14 -2.91 -2.80
C GLU A 42 4.52 -1.43 -2.64
N THR A 43 5.23 -0.83 -3.61
CA THR A 43 5.60 0.59 -3.54
C THR A 43 4.40 1.52 -3.70
N PHE A 44 3.23 0.97 -4.04
CA PHE A 44 1.97 1.68 -4.26
C PHE A 44 0.85 1.30 -3.30
N SER A 45 1.07 0.29 -2.43
CA SER A 45 0.02 -0.26 -1.56
C SER A 45 0.49 -0.57 -0.14
N SER A 46 1.72 -0.19 0.23
CA SER A 46 2.29 -0.43 1.55
C SER A 46 1.98 0.69 2.54
N ASP A 47 2.21 0.41 3.82
CA ASP A 47 2.17 1.39 4.91
C ASP A 47 3.07 2.60 4.61
N GLN A 48 4.25 2.34 4.06
CA GLN A 48 5.20 3.39 3.70
C GLN A 48 4.64 4.30 2.60
N PHE A 49 3.92 3.74 1.62
CA PHE A 49 3.23 4.52 0.60
C PHE A 49 2.18 5.46 1.22
N ILE A 50 1.33 4.92 2.11
CA ILE A 50 0.31 5.70 2.83
C ILE A 50 0.95 6.85 3.63
N ILE A 51 1.99 6.55 4.41
CA ILE A 51 2.70 7.53 5.24
C ILE A 51 3.38 8.61 4.38
N ASN A 52 3.97 8.24 3.24
CA ASN A 52 4.61 9.19 2.34
C ASN A 52 3.58 10.15 1.72
N LYS A 53 2.44 9.63 1.25
CA LYS A 53 1.37 10.43 0.65
C LYS A 53 0.80 11.46 1.61
N ILE A 54 0.59 11.07 2.87
CA ILE A 54 0.06 12.03 3.85
C ILE A 54 1.11 13.07 4.28
N LYS A 55 2.39 12.69 4.36
CA LYS A 55 3.49 13.64 4.58
C LYS A 55 3.62 14.63 3.42
N GLU A 56 3.47 14.16 2.19
CA GLU A 56 3.43 15.01 0.99
C GLU A 56 2.26 16.00 1.07
N ALA A 57 1.05 15.54 1.40
CA ALA A 57 -0.12 16.40 1.58
C ALA A 57 0.11 17.50 2.63
N LEU A 58 0.71 17.14 3.77
CA LEU A 58 1.06 18.08 4.82
C LEU A 58 2.13 19.09 4.38
N SER A 59 3.15 18.64 3.63
CA SER A 59 4.17 19.52 3.05
C SER A 59 3.56 20.52 2.06
N ASN A 60 2.55 20.10 1.32
CA ASN A 60 1.79 20.94 0.39
C ASN A 60 0.71 21.79 1.08
N GLN A 61 0.72 21.86 2.42
CA GLN A 61 -0.21 22.64 3.24
C GLN A 61 -1.68 22.30 2.99
N GLN A 62 -1.98 21.05 2.59
CA GLN A 62 -3.35 20.60 2.45
C GLN A 62 -4.01 20.50 3.82
N GLU A 63 -5.29 20.89 3.88
CA GLU A 63 -6.08 20.83 5.11
C GLU A 63 -6.44 19.37 5.42
N THR A 64 -6.04 18.91 6.61
CA THR A 64 -6.31 17.55 7.09
C THR A 64 -6.37 17.54 8.61
N ILE A 65 -7.28 16.72 9.15
CA ILE A 65 -7.45 16.54 10.59
C ILE A 65 -6.45 15.53 11.18
N ILE A 66 -5.51 14.99 10.38
CA ILE A 66 -4.57 13.98 10.87
C ILE A 66 -3.73 14.46 12.07
N LYS A 67 -3.47 15.77 12.15
CA LYS A 67 -2.71 16.38 13.26
C LYS A 67 -3.36 16.14 14.63
N ASP A 68 -4.67 15.91 14.66
CA ASP A 68 -5.43 15.63 15.89
C ASP A 68 -5.24 14.19 16.40
N PHE A 69 -4.71 13.30 15.56
CA PHE A 69 -4.47 11.88 15.88
C PHE A 69 -3.00 11.54 16.13
N LEU A 70 -2.10 12.53 16.11
CA LEU A 70 -0.69 12.31 16.41
C LEU A 70 -0.50 12.01 17.90
N GLU A 71 0.33 11.02 18.22
CA GLU A 71 0.70 10.70 19.61
C GLU A 71 1.37 11.89 20.30
N LYS A 72 2.16 12.64 19.52
CA LYS A 72 2.83 13.85 19.98
C LYS A 72 2.49 15.01 19.04
N LYS A 73 1.90 16.06 19.61
CA LYS A 73 1.46 17.24 18.86
C LYS A 73 2.62 17.84 18.06
N GLY A 74 2.45 17.91 16.74
CA GLY A 74 3.43 18.47 15.80
C GLY A 74 4.56 17.53 15.38
N ASP A 75 4.61 16.29 15.90
CA ASP A 75 5.62 15.31 15.50
C ASP A 75 5.17 14.52 14.27
N LEU A 76 5.57 14.97 13.08
CA LEU A 76 5.24 14.29 11.83
C LEU A 76 5.93 12.92 11.67
N ASN A 77 6.92 12.61 12.50
CA ASN A 77 7.55 11.29 12.49
C ASN A 77 6.71 10.25 13.23
N SER A 78 5.75 10.67 14.05
CA SER A 78 4.79 9.79 14.73
C SER A 78 3.60 9.36 13.85
N ILE A 79 3.55 9.79 12.58
CA ILE A 79 2.50 9.37 11.65
C ILE A 79 2.63 7.87 11.37
N SER A 80 1.52 7.15 11.59
CA SER A 80 1.38 5.72 11.29
C SER A 80 0.13 5.49 10.43
N VAL A 81 -0.04 4.28 9.90
CA VAL A 81 -1.27 3.95 9.16
C VAL A 81 -2.52 4.07 10.03
N ASP A 82 -2.41 3.77 11.33
CA ASP A 82 -3.51 3.92 12.28
C ASP A 82 -3.96 5.38 12.44
N THR A 83 -3.03 6.34 12.46
CA THR A 83 -3.41 7.76 12.53
C THR A 83 -4.11 8.24 11.26
N VAL A 84 -3.65 7.77 10.10
CA VAL A 84 -4.30 8.05 8.80
C VAL A 84 -5.68 7.38 8.73
N LEU A 85 -5.81 6.15 9.23
CA LEU A 85 -7.08 5.43 9.27
C LEU A 85 -8.10 6.11 10.18
N LYS A 86 -7.70 6.55 11.37
CA LYS A 86 -8.53 7.35 12.29
C LYS A 86 -9.02 8.63 11.62
N ALA A 87 -8.14 9.35 10.93
CA ALA A 87 -8.51 10.54 10.17
C ALA A 87 -9.53 10.21 9.07
N ALA A 88 -9.30 9.17 8.28
CA ALA A 88 -10.23 8.73 7.23
C ALA A 88 -11.62 8.39 7.78
N HIS A 89 -11.69 7.65 8.90
CA HIS A 89 -12.96 7.33 9.57
C HIS A 89 -13.70 8.56 10.10
N LYS A 90 -12.97 9.62 10.46
CA LYS A 90 -13.54 10.91 10.91
C LYS A 90 -13.92 11.85 9.77
N GLY A 91 -13.79 11.40 8.52
CA GLY A 91 -14.24 12.14 7.35
C GLY A 91 -13.14 12.84 6.57
N ASP A 92 -11.88 12.71 6.96
CA ASP A 92 -10.75 13.35 6.30
C ASP A 92 -10.65 12.93 4.83
N THR A 93 -10.87 13.87 3.92
CA THR A 93 -10.91 13.59 2.48
C THR A 93 -9.56 13.15 1.94
N ILE A 94 -8.45 13.72 2.43
CA ILE A 94 -7.10 13.36 1.99
C ILE A 94 -6.80 11.91 2.35
N SER A 95 -7.04 11.53 3.60
CA SER A 95 -6.81 10.18 4.09
C SER A 95 -7.70 9.16 3.39
N LYS A 96 -8.98 9.49 3.15
CA LYS A 96 -9.88 8.66 2.33
C LYS A 96 -9.35 8.46 0.91
N ASN A 97 -8.89 9.51 0.26
CA ASN A 97 -8.35 9.44 -1.10
C ASN A 97 -7.08 8.58 -1.16
N ILE A 98 -6.21 8.65 -0.16
CA ILE A 98 -5.02 7.80 -0.06
C ILE A 98 -5.41 6.32 0.01
N PHE A 99 -6.38 5.96 0.86
CA PHE A 99 -6.86 4.57 0.92
C PHE A 99 -7.57 4.13 -0.37
N GLN A 100 -8.28 5.03 -1.05
CA GLN A 100 -8.83 4.74 -2.37
C GLN A 100 -7.73 4.48 -3.41
N GLU A 101 -6.63 5.23 -3.39
CA GLU A 101 -5.48 5.03 -4.27
C GLU A 101 -4.83 3.66 -3.99
N VAL A 102 -4.57 3.34 -2.72
CA VAL A 102 -4.08 2.00 -2.30
C VAL A 102 -5.01 0.89 -2.79
N GLY A 103 -6.33 1.07 -2.60
CA GLY A 103 -7.33 0.09 -3.04
C GLY A 103 -7.30 -0.15 -4.56
N LYS A 104 -7.15 0.90 -5.36
CA LYS A 104 -7.01 0.79 -6.83
C LYS A 104 -5.74 0.04 -7.22
N ASN A 105 -4.61 0.36 -6.59
CA ASN A 105 -3.33 -0.28 -6.86
C ASN A 105 -3.37 -1.77 -6.49
N LEU A 106 -3.93 -2.08 -5.32
CA LEU A 106 -4.13 -3.46 -4.88
C LEU A 106 -5.08 -4.23 -5.81
N ALA A 107 -6.18 -3.61 -6.24
CA ALA A 107 -7.13 -4.20 -7.18
C ALA A 107 -6.45 -4.59 -8.51
N MET A 108 -5.55 -3.77 -9.03
CA MET A 108 -4.76 -4.09 -10.21
C MET A 108 -3.93 -5.37 -10.03
N GLY A 109 -3.28 -5.52 -8.87
CA GLY A 109 -2.55 -6.74 -8.51
C GLY A 109 -3.47 -7.97 -8.39
N ILE A 110 -4.64 -7.81 -7.76
CA ILE A 110 -5.63 -8.88 -7.60
C ILE A 110 -6.19 -9.32 -8.96
N VAL A 111 -6.53 -8.39 -9.86
CA VAL A 111 -7.03 -8.73 -11.20
C VAL A 111 -5.99 -9.51 -12.01
N ASN A 112 -4.70 -9.19 -11.85
CA ASN A 112 -3.62 -9.97 -12.43
C ASN A 112 -3.56 -11.39 -11.86
N LEU A 113 -3.77 -11.56 -10.55
CA LEU A 113 -3.88 -12.89 -9.93
C LEU A 113 -5.04 -13.69 -10.48
N ILE A 114 -6.23 -13.09 -10.56
CA ILE A 114 -7.43 -13.73 -11.11
C ILE A 114 -7.15 -14.21 -12.55
N SER A 115 -6.55 -13.35 -13.37
CA SER A 115 -6.25 -13.68 -14.76
C SER A 115 -5.21 -14.80 -14.92
N LEU A 116 -4.29 -14.95 -13.96
CA LEU A 116 -3.21 -15.95 -14.02
C LEU A 116 -3.60 -17.29 -13.42
N PHE A 117 -4.38 -17.28 -12.34
CA PHE A 117 -4.66 -18.47 -11.55
C PHE A 117 -6.09 -18.99 -11.68
N ASP A 118 -7.03 -18.15 -12.14
CA ASP A 118 -8.47 -18.45 -12.13
C ASP A 118 -8.91 -19.12 -10.81
N PRO A 119 -8.62 -18.47 -9.66
CA PRO A 119 -8.76 -19.09 -8.34
C PRO A 119 -10.21 -19.24 -7.87
#